data_AF-A0A377I2V6-F1
#
_entry.id   AF-A0A377I2V6-F1
#
_cell.length_a   1.000
_cell.length_b   1.000
_cell.length_c   1.000
_cell.angle_alpha   90.00
_cell.angle_beta   90.00
_cell.angle_gamma   90.00
#
_symmetry.space_group_name_H-M   'P 1'
#
loop_
_entity.id
_entity.type
_entity.pdbx_description
1 polymer ?
#
loop_
_entity_poly.entity_id
_entity_poly.type
_entity_poly.pdbx_seq_one_letter_code
_entity_poly.pdbx_strand_id
1 'polypeptide(L)'
;MGRTIKNYCNVCHSPAIAIKSERQHDDYVKIYFVCKNKQCNHRWVADQTFSHTTHESHLLKNGILKAVLNRLPLAELKEIKNFVLEAEEKTDGVVVTHKKSR
;
A
#
# COMPACT_ATOMS: atom_id res chain seq x y z
N MET A 1 13.84 -11.12 3.32
CA MET A 1 13.41 -10.93 4.72
C MET A 1 12.94 -9.48 4.87
N GLY A 2 11.64 -9.24 5.13
CA GLY A 2 11.12 -7.88 5.32
C GLY A 2 11.61 -7.26 6.63
N ARG A 3 11.67 -5.92 6.72
CA ARG A 3 11.99 -5.22 7.97
C ARG A 3 10.78 -5.29 8.91
N THR A 4 10.96 -5.83 10.11
CA THR A 4 9.94 -5.79 11.16
C THR A 4 9.90 -4.39 11.78
N ILE A 5 8.70 -3.81 11.91
CA ILE A 5 8.49 -2.54 12.62
C ILE A 5 8.91 -2.70 14.08
N LYS A 6 9.81 -1.83 14.55
CA LYS A 6 10.21 -1.77 15.95
C LYS A 6 9.36 -0.75 16.68
N ASN A 7 8.81 -1.14 17.82
CA ASN A 7 8.11 -0.25 18.74
C ASN A 7 9.04 0.13 19.89
N TYR A 8 8.87 1.33 20.42
CA TYR A 8 9.72 1.91 21.46
C TYR A 8 8.87 2.40 22.62
N CYS A 9 9.40 2.25 23.83
CA CYS A 9 8.76 2.76 25.04
C CYS A 9 8.76 4.30 25.02
N ASN A 10 7.62 4.93 25.29
CA ASN A 10 7.52 6.38 25.43
C ASN A 10 8.15 6.93 26.72
N VAL A 11 8.45 6.08 27.71
CA VAL A 11 9.07 6.47 28.98
C VAL A 11 10.59 6.45 28.91
N CYS A 12 11.18 5.34 28.45
CA CYS A 12 12.64 5.13 28.49
C CYS A 12 13.28 4.98 27.10
N HIS A 13 12.49 5.10 26.03
CA HIS A 13 12.92 4.99 24.62
C HIS A 13 13.65 3.69 24.25
N SER A 14 13.60 2.69 25.13
CA SER A 14 14.14 1.36 24.85
C SER A 14 13.18 0.55 23.95
N PRO A 15 13.70 -0.41 23.18
CA PRO A 15 12.87 -1.26 22.33
C PRO A 15 11.83 -2.06 23.11
N ALA A 16 10.72 -2.35 22.44
CA ALA A 16 9.62 -3.17 22.95
C ALA A 16 9.62 -4.58 22.34
N ILE A 17 8.86 -5.49 22.95
CA ILE A 17 8.43 -6.75 22.34
C ILE A 17 6.90 -6.86 22.39
N ALA A 18 6.29 -7.27 21.28
CA ALA A 18 4.87 -7.60 21.25
C ALA A 18 4.65 -8.94 21.94
N ILE A 19 3.71 -9.00 22.88
CA ILE A 19 3.38 -10.21 23.65
C ILE A 19 2.02 -10.80 23.28
N LYS A 20 1.12 -9.99 22.74
CA LYS A 20 -0.22 -10.40 22.31
C LYS A 20 -0.71 -9.48 21.21
N SER A 21 -1.39 -10.05 20.23
CA SER A 21 -2.17 -9.31 19.24
C SER A 21 -3.61 -9.78 19.29
N GLU A 22 -4.55 -8.84 19.37
CA GLU A 22 -5.99 -9.10 19.37
C GLU A 22 -6.62 -8.38 18.20
N ARG A 23 -7.00 -9.16 17.18
CA ARG A 23 -7.75 -8.64 16.03
C ARG A 23 -9.21 -8.48 16.43
N GLN A 24 -9.70 -7.25 16.39
CA GLN A 24 -11.09 -6.93 16.70
C GLN A 24 -11.96 -6.93 15.43
N HIS A 25 -11.42 -6.43 14.31
CA HIS A 25 -11.99 -6.55 12.97
C HIS A 25 -10.87 -6.48 11.91
N ASP A 26 -11.22 -6.49 10.62
CA ASP A 26 -10.26 -6.60 9.51
C ASP A 26 -9.21 -5.49 9.45
N ASP A 27 -9.57 -4.28 9.89
CA ASP A 27 -8.71 -3.09 9.85
C ASP A 27 -8.24 -2.59 11.23
N TYR A 28 -8.50 -3.35 12.29
CA TYR A 28 -8.16 -2.95 13.66
C TYR A 28 -7.62 -4.09 14.51
N VAL A 29 -6.41 -3.88 15.03
CA VAL A 29 -5.71 -4.82 15.90
C VAL A 29 -5.15 -4.08 17.11
N LYS A 30 -5.43 -4.58 18.30
CA LYS A 30 -4.77 -4.17 19.54
C LYS A 30 -3.50 -4.99 19.73
N ILE A 31 -2.37 -4.34 19.97
CA ILE A 31 -1.09 -5.01 20.18
C ILE A 31 -0.54 -4.64 21.56
N TYR A 32 -0.32 -5.66 22.38
CA TYR A 32 0.21 -5.52 23.73
C TYR A 32 1.72 -5.61 23.69
N PHE A 33 2.39 -4.61 24.28
CA PHE A 33 3.84 -4.49 24.30
C PHE A 33 4.39 -4.51 25.73
N VAL A 34 5.62 -5.01 25.85
CA VAL A 34 6.43 -4.93 27.06
C VAL A 34 7.78 -4.31 26.71
N CYS A 35 8.22 -3.34 27.50
CA CYS A 35 9.53 -2.73 27.37
C CYS A 35 10.64 -3.77 27.66
N LYS A 36 11.67 -3.83 26.82
CA LYS A 36 12.82 -4.73 27.05
C LYS A 36 13.77 -4.24 28.15
N ASN A 37 13.72 -2.96 28.52
CA ASN A 37 14.48 -2.46 29.65
C ASN A 37 13.82 -2.94 30.96
N LYS A 38 14.49 -3.87 31.65
CA LYS A 38 14.01 -4.48 32.89
C LYS A 38 13.76 -3.48 34.03
N GLN A 39 14.54 -2.39 34.08
CA GLN A 39 14.34 -1.33 35.08
C GLN A 39 13.09 -0.49 34.78
N CYS A 40 12.71 -0.37 33.50
CA CYS A 40 11.51 0.35 33.10
C CYS A 40 10.25 -0.50 33.28
N ASN A 41 10.26 -1.76 32.79
CA ASN A 41 9.14 -2.71 32.87
C ASN A 41 7.77 -2.17 32.40
N HIS A 42 7.76 -1.10 31.60
CA HIS A 42 6.53 -0.47 31.11
C HIS A 42 5.78 -1.43 30.16
N ARG A 43 4.46 -1.44 30.29
CA ARG A 43 3.54 -2.23 29.47
C ARG A 43 2.47 -1.31 28.91
N TRP A 44 2.18 -1.45 27.62
CA TRP A 44 1.17 -0.64 26.96
C TRP A 44 0.46 -1.43 25.87
N VAL A 45 -0.67 -0.88 25.42
CA VAL A 45 -1.42 -1.36 24.26
C VAL A 45 -1.31 -0.31 23.18
N ALA A 46 -1.01 -0.73 21.96
CA ALA A 46 -1.03 0.13 20.79
C ALA A 46 -2.10 -0.35 19.81
N ASP A 47 -2.81 0.61 19.25
CA ASP A 47 -3.82 0.39 18.24
C ASP A 47 -3.18 0.45 16.86
N GLN A 48 -3.27 -0.65 16.11
CA GLN A 48 -2.86 -0.69 14.71
C GLN A 48 -4.11 -0.65 13.83
N THR A 49 -4.21 0.42 13.04
CA THR A 49 -5.31 0.66 12.11
C THR A 49 -4.82 0.87 10.69
N PHE A 50 -5.65 0.45 9.72
CA PHE A 50 -5.51 0.95 8.36
C PHE A 50 -5.85 2.46 8.34
N SER A 51 -5.03 3.25 7.65
CA SER A 51 -5.27 4.70 7.51
C SER A 51 -5.82 5.05 6.13
N HIS A 52 -5.02 4.84 5.09
CA HIS A 52 -5.40 5.14 3.72
C HIS A 52 -4.51 4.40 2.72
N THR A 53 -5.00 4.26 1.51
CA THR A 53 -4.27 3.70 0.36
C THR A 53 -3.41 4.79 -0.25
N THR A 54 -2.10 4.59 -0.33
CA THR A 54 -1.18 5.50 -1.05
C THR A 54 -0.98 5.11 -2.51
N HIS A 55 -1.19 3.83 -2.82
CA HIS A 55 -1.19 3.29 -4.17
C HIS A 55 -2.24 2.21 -4.27
N GLU A 56 -3.12 2.31 -5.27
CA GLU A 56 -4.21 1.36 -5.46
C GLU A 56 -3.71 -0.07 -5.59
N SER A 57 -4.46 -1.01 -5.02
CA SER A 57 -4.16 -2.42 -5.17
C SER A 57 -4.22 -2.81 -6.65
N HIS A 58 -3.24 -3.59 -7.13
CA HIS A 58 -3.28 -4.14 -8.48
C HIS A 58 -4.53 -5.01 -8.73
N LEU A 59 -5.14 -5.55 -7.67
CA LEU A 59 -6.40 -6.29 -7.72
C LEU A 59 -7.60 -5.37 -7.99
N LEU A 60 -7.50 -4.09 -7.60
CA LEU A 60 -8.55 -3.07 -7.76
C LEU A 60 -8.25 -2.07 -8.89
N LYS A 61 -7.05 -2.11 -9.49
CA LYS A 61 -6.55 -1.14 -10.47
C LYS A 61 -7.52 -0.92 -11.64
N ASN A 62 -8.20 -1.98 -12.10
CA ASN A 62 -9.16 -1.90 -13.19
C ASN A 62 -10.59 -1.60 -12.72
N GLY A 63 -10.88 -1.70 -11.42
CA GLY A 63 -12.21 -1.50 -10.87
C GLY A 63 -12.67 -0.05 -11.01
N ILE A 64 -11.81 0.91 -10.65
CA ILE A 64 -12.12 2.34 -10.78
C ILE A 64 -12.25 2.71 -12.26
N LEU A 65 -11.30 2.30 -13.10
CA LEU A 65 -11.34 2.57 -14.53
C LEU A 65 -12.61 2.00 -15.17
N LYS A 66 -12.97 0.74 -14.89
CA LYS A 66 -14.23 0.14 -15.37
C LYS A 66 -15.45 0.90 -14.85
N ALA A 67 -15.45 1.30 -13.59
CA ALA A 67 -16.57 2.04 -12.99
C ALA A 67 -16.74 3.44 -13.62
N VAL A 68 -15.65 4.07 -14.04
CA VAL A 68 -15.70 5.33 -14.80
C VAL A 68 -16.24 5.07 -16.21
N LEU A 69 -15.64 4.13 -16.96
CA LEU A 69 -16.06 3.82 -18.33
C LEU A 69 -17.53 3.42 -18.41
N ASN A 70 -18.05 2.65 -17.44
CA ASN A 70 -19.45 2.22 -17.41
C ASN A 70 -20.46 3.37 -17.22
N ARG A 71 -20.02 4.55 -16.77
CA ARG A 71 -20.89 5.72 -16.55
C ARG A 71 -20.83 6.73 -17.69
N LEU A 72 -19.89 6.59 -18.63
CA LEU A 72 -19.76 7.50 -19.76
C LEU A 72 -20.75 7.15 -20.87
N PRO A 73 -21.30 8.14 -21.58
CA PRO A 73 -22.12 7.90 -22.75
C PRO A 73 -21.31 7.29 -23.90
N LEU A 74 -21.98 6.60 -24.81
CA LEU A 74 -21.34 5.87 -25.90
C LEU A 74 -20.49 6.74 -26.83
N ALA A 75 -20.80 8.03 -26.96
CA ALA A 75 -20.02 8.96 -27.77
C ALA A 75 -18.61 9.16 -27.17
N GLU A 76 -18.54 9.48 -25.88
CA GLU A 76 -17.27 9.68 -25.15
C GLU A 76 -16.43 8.40 -25.09
N LEU A 77 -17.07 7.24 -24.97
CA LEU A 77 -16.36 5.95 -25.01
C LEU A 77 -15.69 5.68 -26.37
N LYS A 78 -16.31 6.10 -27.48
CA LYS A 78 -15.72 5.97 -28.82
C LYS A 78 -14.51 6.89 -28.98
N GLU A 79 -14.59 8.11 -28.45
CA GLU A 79 -13.46 9.05 -28.44
C GLU A 79 -12.29 8.49 -27.63
N ILE A 80 -12.56 7.98 -26.42
CA ILE A 80 -11.54 7.34 -25.58
C ILE A 80 -10.89 6.15 -26.31
N LYS A 81 -11.68 5.33 -27.02
CA LYS A 81 -11.14 4.22 -27.80
C LYS A 81 -10.16 4.71 -28.89
N ASN A 82 -10.49 5.80 -29.57
CA ASN A 82 -9.61 6.38 -30.59
C ASN A 82 -8.30 6.88 -29.96
N PHE A 83 -8.36 7.57 -28.81
CA PHE A 83 -7.15 8.01 -28.09
C PHE A 83 -6.24 6.84 -27.70
N VAL A 84 -6.80 5.69 -27.35
CA VAL A 84 -6.01 4.49 -27.05
C VAL A 84 -5.33 3.94 -28.29
N LEU A 85 -6.05 3.83 -29.41
CA LEU A 85 -5.47 3.36 -30.68
C LEU A 85 -4.33 4.27 -31.16
N GLU A 86 -4.51 5.59 -31.07
CA GLU A 86 -3.47 6.57 -31.40
C GLU A 86 -2.24 6.49 -30.48
N ALA A 87 -2.41 6.02 -29.23
CA ALA A 87 -1.32 5.83 -28.30
C ALA A 87 -0.54 4.53 -28.57
N GLU A 88 -1.23 3.46 -28.97
CA GLU A 88 -0.62 2.17 -29.35
C GLU A 88 0.28 2.31 -30.58
N GLU A 89 -0.17 3.04 -31.61
CA GLU A 89 0.61 3.32 -32.82
C GLU A 89 1.91 4.09 -32.53
N LYS A 90 1.93 4.92 -31.48
CA LYS A 90 3.12 5.68 -31.06
C LYS A 90 4.11 4.82 -30.28
N THR A 91 3.64 3.79 -29.57
CA THR A 91 4.49 2.87 -28.80
C THR A 91 5.20 1.83 -29.67
N ASP A 92 4.57 1.37 -30.76
CA ASP A 92 5.18 0.41 -31.69
C ASP A 92 6.32 1.02 -32.53
N GLY A 93 6.46 2.35 -32.55
CA GLY A 93 7.59 3.06 -33.15
C GLY A 93 8.88 3.09 -32.29
N VAL A 94 8.85 2.62 -31.04
CA VAL A 94 9.99 2.66 -30.10
C VAL A 94 10.61 1.26 -29.93
N VAL A 95 10.96 0.60 -31.03
CA VAL A 95 11.72 -0.66 -30.98
C VAL A 95 13.22 -0.37 -30.83
N VAL A 96 13.72 -0.58 -29.61
CA VAL A 96 15.09 -1.04 -29.22
C VAL A 96 16.29 -0.21 -29.71
N THR A 97 16.86 0.59 -28.80
CA THR A 97 18.32 0.70 -28.70
C THR A 97 18.78 0.26 -27.31
N HIS A 98 19.07 -1.04 -27.18
CA HIS A 98 19.96 -1.50 -26.11
C HIS A 98 21.37 -0.99 -26.42
N LYS A 99 21.74 0.17 -25.85
CA LYS A 99 23.16 0.56 -25.77
C LYS A 99 23.85 -0.46 -24.85
N LYS A 100 24.62 -1.36 -25.48
CA LYS A 100 25.56 -2.27 -24.81
C LYS A 100 26.49 -1.48 -23.89
N SER A 101 26.70 -2.06 -22.72
CA SER A 101 27.70 -1.77 -21.70
C SER A 101 29.10 -1.48 -22.25
N ARG A 102 29.77 -0.48 -21.66
CA ARG A 102 31.20 -0.49 -21.36
C ARG A 102 31.41 0.09 -19.97
#